data_AF-A0A3A8PI17-F1
#
_entry.id   AF-A0A3A8PI17-F1
#
_cell.length_a   1.000
_cell.length_b   1.000
_cell.length_c   1.000
_cell.angle_alpha   90.00
_cell.angle_beta   90.00
_cell.angle_gamma   90.00
#
_symmetry.space_group_name_H-M   'P 1'
#
loop_
_entity.id
_entity.type
_entity.pdbx_description
1 polymer ?
#
loop_
_entity_poly.entity_id
_entity_poly.type
_entity_poly.pdbx_seq_one_letter_code
_entity_poly.pdbx_strand_id
1 'polypeptide(L)'
;MRWLIGIFAVFVTLWCGWWFAGRYAILTGADQVIADQRAAGAELDLPGFGLSGFPSRFDLSVDSISWRDPSGRNAYEGGAAFAYAMSWKPWHLVFWLPDSQVVTLDGQVLQI
;
A
#
# COMPACT_ATOMS: atom_id res chain seq x y z
N MET A 1 12.95 22.01 -34.40
CA MET A 1 11.75 21.21 -34.05
C MET A 1 12.09 19.83 -33.49
N ARG A 2 12.93 19.01 -34.13
CA ARG A 2 13.30 17.66 -33.64
C ARG A 2 14.00 17.64 -32.26
N TRP A 3 14.77 18.67 -31.93
CA TRP A 3 15.49 18.76 -30.65
C TRP A 3 14.57 18.99 -29.45
N LEU A 4 13.48 19.76 -29.61
CA LEU A 4 12.46 19.96 -28.57
C LEU A 4 11.73 18.65 -28.24
N ILE A 5 11.44 17.84 -29.27
CA ILE A 5 10.85 16.50 -29.09
C ILE A 5 11.79 15.61 -28.28
N GLY A 6 13.09 15.65 -28.57
CA GLY A 6 14.10 14.92 -27.81
C GLY A 6 14.11 15.33 -26.33
N ILE A 7 14.11 16.63 -26.04
CA ILE A 7 14.08 17.13 -24.65
C ILE A 7 12.81 16.69 -23.92
N PHE A 8 11.65 16.83 -24.56
CA PHE A 8 10.38 16.41 -23.98
C PHE A 8 10.36 14.90 -23.68
N ALA A 9 10.85 14.08 -24.62
CA ALA A 9 10.95 12.63 -24.43
C ALA A 9 11.84 12.27 -23.23
N VAL A 10 12.94 13.00 -23.01
CA VAL A 10 13.80 12.82 -21.83
C VAL A 10 13.04 13.14 -20.55
N PHE A 11 12.33 14.27 -20.47
CA PHE A 11 11.54 14.62 -19.29
C PHE A 11 10.45 13.59 -18.99
N VAL A 12 9.73 13.11 -20.00
CA VAL A 12 8.72 12.05 -19.83
C VAL A 12 9.37 10.78 -19.31
N THR A 13 10.52 10.39 -19.88
CA THR A 13 11.24 9.19 -19.46
C THR A 13 11.70 9.29 -18.00
N LEU A 14 12.26 10.43 -17.62
CA LEU A 14 12.68 10.68 -16.24
C LEU A 14 11.49 10.66 -15.27
N TRP A 15 10.37 11.25 -15.66
CA TRP A 15 9.14 11.26 -14.86
C TRP A 15 8.58 9.85 -14.64
N CYS A 16 8.50 9.06 -15.71
CA CYS A 16 8.08 7.66 -15.63
C CYS A 16 9.07 6.83 -14.79
N GLY A 17 10.38 7.03 -14.97
CA GLY A 17 11.42 6.37 -14.19
C GLY A 17 11.33 6.67 -12.69
N TRP A 18 11.11 7.94 -12.33
CA TRP A 18 10.82 8.36 -10.95
C TRP A 18 9.63 7.60 -10.37
N TRP A 19 8.54 7.50 -11.12
CA TRP A 19 7.35 6.78 -10.65
C TRP A 19 7.64 5.29 -10.41
N PHE A 20 8.34 4.62 -11.32
CA PHE A 20 8.69 3.21 -11.15
C PHE A 20 9.61 2.98 -9.95
N ALA A 21 10.55 3.88 -9.69
CA ALA A 21 11.39 3.83 -8.50
C ALA A 21 10.56 3.96 -7.21
N GLY A 22 9.60 4.90 -7.18
CA GLY A 22 8.68 5.06 -6.05
C GLY A 22 7.79 3.83 -5.82
N ARG A 23 7.20 3.28 -6.89
CA ARG A 23 6.42 2.02 -6.81
C ARG A 23 7.26 0.88 -6.24
N TYR A 24 8.49 0.72 -6.72
CA TYR A 24 9.40 -0.33 -6.25
C TYR A 24 9.67 -0.17 -4.76
N ALA A 25 10.04 1.04 -4.31
CA ALA A 25 10.31 1.29 -2.90
C ALA A 25 9.10 1.01 -1.99
N ILE A 26 7.90 1.43 -2.39
CA ILE A 26 6.68 1.22 -1.61
C ILE A 26 6.34 -0.27 -1.50
N LEU A 27 6.34 -0.99 -2.63
CA LEU A 27 6.00 -2.42 -2.64
C LEU A 27 7.05 -3.25 -1.92
N THR A 28 8.34 -2.98 -2.11
CA THR A 28 9.40 -3.67 -1.36
C THR A 28 9.29 -3.43 0.15
N GLY A 29 8.99 -2.20 0.58
CA GLY A 29 8.76 -1.91 2.00
C GLY A 29 7.53 -2.63 2.57
N ALA A 30 6.44 -2.69 1.81
CA ALA A 30 5.25 -3.42 2.23
C ALA A 30 5.48 -4.94 2.27
N ASP A 31 6.14 -5.51 1.27
CA ASP A 31 6.50 -6.92 1.22
C ASP A 31 7.41 -7.30 2.40
N GLN A 32 8.34 -6.43 2.78
CA GLN A 32 9.18 -6.61 3.97
C GLN A 32 8.33 -6.66 5.25
N VAL A 33 7.43 -5.70 5.46
CA VAL A 33 6.54 -5.71 6.63
C VAL A 33 5.66 -6.97 6.66
N ILE A 34 5.12 -7.40 5.52
CA ILE A 34 4.32 -8.62 5.41
C ILE A 34 5.17 -9.86 5.74
N ALA A 35 6.40 -9.91 5.22
CA ALA A 35 7.33 -11.00 5.49
C ALA A 35 7.72 -11.05 6.98
N ASP A 36 7.99 -9.91 7.60
CA ASP A 36 8.34 -9.81 9.01
C ASP A 36 7.19 -10.28 9.91
N GLN A 37 5.94 -9.88 9.60
CA GLN A 37 4.76 -10.35 10.33
C GLN A 37 4.59 -11.87 10.22
N ARG A 38 4.76 -12.43 9.02
CA ARG A 38 4.68 -13.89 8.80
C ARG A 38 5.83 -14.63 9.48
N ALA A 39 7.03 -14.06 9.48
CA ALA A 39 8.20 -14.61 10.16
C ALA A 39 8.03 -14.61 11.69
N ALA A 40 7.33 -13.61 12.23
CA ALA A 40 6.91 -13.57 13.63
C ALA A 40 5.80 -14.60 13.96
N GLY A 41 5.26 -15.31 12.96
CA GLY A 41 4.22 -16.32 13.10
C GLY A 41 2.79 -15.79 12.98
N ALA A 42 2.62 -14.52 12.59
CA ALA A 42 1.30 -13.95 12.37
C ALA A 42 0.70 -14.46 11.05
N GLU A 43 -0.60 -14.73 11.07
CA GLU A 43 -1.36 -15.00 9.84
C GLU A 43 -1.79 -13.65 9.24
N LEU A 44 -1.38 -13.38 8.00
CA LEU A 44 -1.68 -12.13 7.30
C LEU A 44 -2.09 -12.42 5.85
N ASP A 45 -3.34 -12.10 5.54
CA ASP A 45 -3.91 -12.15 4.21
C ASP A 45 -4.37 -10.76 3.75
N LEU A 46 -3.99 -10.44 2.51
CA LEU A 46 -4.14 -9.11 1.89
C LEU A 46 -4.50 -9.30 0.41
N PRO A 47 -5.68 -9.85 0.07
CA PRO A 47 -6.08 -10.05 -1.31
C PRO A 47 -6.14 -8.72 -2.06
N GLY A 48 -5.75 -8.74 -3.33
CA GLY A 48 -5.73 -7.55 -4.18
C GLY A 48 -4.68 -6.50 -3.77
N PHE A 49 -3.79 -6.82 -2.82
CA PHE A 49 -2.74 -5.89 -2.41
C PHE A 49 -1.88 -5.46 -3.60
N GLY A 50 -1.80 -4.16 -3.83
CA GLY A 50 -1.05 -3.64 -4.96
C GLY A 50 -1.01 -2.13 -5.02
N LEU A 51 -0.22 -1.63 -5.98
CA LEU A 51 -0.02 -0.21 -6.20
C LEU A 51 -0.30 0.15 -7.66
N SER A 52 -1.14 1.17 -7.84
CA SER A 52 -1.56 1.72 -9.13
C SER A 52 -1.41 3.26 -9.18
N GLY A 53 -1.89 3.90 -10.24
CA GLY A 53 -1.89 5.37 -10.35
C GLY A 53 -0.80 6.00 -11.26
N PHE A 54 -0.11 5.18 -12.07
CA PHE A 54 0.92 5.68 -12.99
C PHE A 54 0.43 6.82 -13.91
N PRO A 55 1.25 7.86 -14.17
CA PRO A 55 2.55 8.17 -13.57
C PRO A 55 2.46 9.24 -12.47
N SER A 56 1.26 9.69 -12.11
CA SER A 56 1.07 10.89 -11.28
C SER A 56 0.68 10.60 -9.84
N ARG A 57 0.21 9.38 -9.54
CA ARG A 57 -0.29 8.99 -8.22
C ARG A 57 0.32 7.67 -7.78
N PHE A 58 0.45 7.51 -6.47
CA PHE A 58 0.72 6.23 -5.81
C PHE A 58 -0.55 5.86 -5.06
N ASP A 59 -1.33 4.97 -5.66
CA ASP A 59 -2.58 4.48 -5.11
C ASP A 59 -2.35 3.04 -4.63
N LEU A 60 -2.04 2.88 -3.34
CA LEU A 60 -1.88 1.59 -2.69
C LEU A 60 -3.27 1.11 -2.23
N SER A 61 -3.64 -0.12 -2.57
CA SER A 61 -4.96 -0.67 -2.29
C SER A 61 -4.86 -2.10 -1.83
N VAL A 62 -5.88 -2.53 -1.08
CA VAL A 62 -6.11 -3.92 -0.71
C VAL A 62 -7.62 -4.16 -0.65
N ASP A 63 -8.08 -5.34 -1.08
CA ASP A 63 -9.50 -5.68 -1.14
C ASP A 63 -10.06 -6.04 0.24
N SER A 64 -9.24 -6.65 1.09
CA SER A 64 -9.53 -6.89 2.50
C SER A 64 -8.26 -7.11 3.29
N ILE A 65 -8.35 -6.97 4.61
CA ILE A 65 -7.24 -7.22 5.52
C ILE A 65 -7.70 -8.25 6.53
N SER A 66 -6.99 -9.37 6.61
CA SER A 66 -7.13 -10.34 7.68
C SER A 66 -5.78 -10.53 8.33
N TRP A 67 -5.70 -10.18 9.61
CA TRP A 67 -4.49 -10.32 10.41
C TRP A 67 -4.82 -11.01 11.73
N ARG A 68 -3.97 -11.95 12.13
CA ARG A 68 -4.07 -12.65 13.42
C ARG A 68 -2.68 -12.86 14.01
N ASP A 69 -2.54 -12.52 15.28
CA ASP A 69 -1.31 -12.71 16.05
C ASP A 69 -1.02 -14.20 16.31
N PRO A 70 0.24 -14.64 16.50
CA PRO A 70 0.56 -16.06 16.73
C PRO A 70 -0.14 -16.64 17.96
N SER A 71 -0.46 -15.82 18.96
CA SER A 71 -1.17 -16.26 20.15
C SER A 71 -2.68 -16.41 19.93
N GLY A 72 -3.22 -15.97 18.79
CA GLY A 72 -4.64 -15.96 18.45
C GLY A 72 -5.52 -15.02 19.27
N ARG A 73 -4.95 -14.28 20.23
CA ARG A 73 -5.69 -13.37 21.13
C ARG A 73 -5.98 -12.01 20.49
N ASN A 74 -5.15 -11.62 19.53
CA ASN A 74 -5.31 -10.38 18.80
C ASN A 74 -5.57 -10.69 17.33
N ALA A 75 -6.55 -10.00 16.75
CA ALA A 75 -6.88 -10.12 15.34
C ALA A 75 -7.45 -8.81 14.81
N TYR A 76 -7.31 -8.59 13.52
CA TYR A 76 -7.89 -7.48 12.80
C TYR A 76 -8.49 -7.99 11.50
N GLU A 77 -9.76 -7.69 11.28
CA GLU A 77 -10.46 -7.99 10.03
C GLU A 77 -11.09 -6.70 9.51
N GLY A 78 -10.85 -6.39 8.24
CA GLY A 78 -11.40 -5.21 7.60
C GLY A 78 -11.64 -5.43 6.12
N GLY A 79 -12.58 -4.68 5.55
CA GLY A 79 -12.83 -4.63 4.11
C GLY A 79 -11.74 -3.89 3.34
N ALA A 80 -12.11 -3.33 2.19
CA ALA A 80 -11.16 -2.64 1.31
C ALA A 80 -10.56 -1.41 1.98
N ALA A 81 -9.25 -1.24 1.85
CA ALA A 81 -8.52 -0.10 2.37
C ALA A 81 -7.62 0.49 1.30
N PHE A 82 -7.39 1.80 1.39
CA PHE A 82 -6.61 2.54 0.41
C PHE A 82 -5.68 3.54 1.07
N ALA A 83 -4.49 3.69 0.51
CA ALA A 83 -3.56 4.77 0.84
C ALA A 83 -3.15 5.48 -0.45
N TYR A 84 -3.31 6.80 -0.46
CA TYR A 84 -3.09 7.62 -1.63
C TYR A 84 -2.00 8.66 -1.37
N ALA A 85 -1.13 8.84 -2.36
CA ALA A 85 -0.16 9.93 -2.39
C ALA A 85 0.00 10.46 -3.82
N MET A 86 0.21 11.76 -3.97
CA MET A 86 0.64 12.31 -5.26
C MET A 86 2.14 12.05 -5.46
N SER A 87 2.54 11.60 -6.65
CA SER A 87 3.96 11.29 -6.96
C SER A 87 4.91 12.49 -6.87
N TRP A 88 4.39 13.72 -7.05
CA TRP A 88 5.11 14.98 -6.87
C TRP A 88 5.00 15.55 -5.46
N LYS A 89 4.16 14.96 -4.60
CA LYS A 89 4.00 15.33 -3.18
C LYS A 89 3.84 14.07 -2.31
N PRO A 90 4.83 13.15 -2.31
CA PRO A 90 4.68 11.83 -1.69
C PRO A 90 4.53 11.89 -0.17
N TRP A 91 4.91 12.99 0.49
CA TRP A 91 4.72 13.21 1.93
C TRP A 91 3.28 13.57 2.34
N HIS A 92 2.38 13.78 1.39
CA HIS A 92 0.98 14.05 1.68
C HIS A 92 0.14 12.79 1.44
N LEU A 93 -0.12 12.09 2.53
CA LEU A 93 -0.81 10.80 2.53
C LEU A 93 -2.27 10.97 2.92
N VAL A 94 -3.15 10.32 2.17
CA VAL A 94 -4.56 10.20 2.51
C VAL A 94 -4.87 8.71 2.67
N PHE A 95 -5.43 8.35 3.82
CA PHE A 95 -5.82 6.98 4.11
C PHE A 95 -7.34 6.88 4.09
N TRP A 96 -7.84 5.84 3.42
CA TRP A 96 -9.22 5.41 3.49
C TRP A 96 -9.24 4.06 4.18
N LEU A 97 -9.78 4.03 5.39
CA LEU A 97 -9.95 2.79 6.14
C LEU A 97 -11.28 2.13 5.78
N PRO A 98 -11.43 0.82 5.99
CA PRO A 98 -12.67 0.11 5.70
C PRO A 98 -13.84 0.66 6.53
N ASP A 99 -15.04 0.67 5.94
CA ASP A 99 -16.28 1.13 6.60
C ASP A 99 -16.71 0.20 7.75
N SER A 100 -16.27 -1.07 7.73
CA SER A 100 -16.46 -2.02 8.82
C SER A 100 -15.13 -2.64 9.21
N GLN A 101 -14.84 -2.61 10.51
CA GLN A 101 -13.63 -3.19 11.07
C GLN A 101 -13.98 -4.00 12.31
N VAL A 102 -13.37 -5.17 12.42
CA VAL A 102 -13.46 -6.02 13.60
C VAL A 102 -12.07 -6.15 14.18
N VAL A 103 -11.89 -5.59 15.37
CA VAL A 103 -10.63 -5.64 16.11
C VAL A 103 -10.84 -6.56 17.30
N THR A 104 -10.07 -7.64 17.37
CA THR A 104 -10.00 -8.49 18.56
C THR A 104 -8.76 -8.12 19.35
N LEU A 105 -8.94 -7.74 20.62
CA LEU A 105 -7.87 -7.42 21.56
C LEU A 105 -8.04 -8.28 22.80
N ASP A 106 -7.07 -9.13 23.09
CA ASP A 106 -7.16 -10.07 24.21
C ASP A 106 -8.47 -10.89 24.22
N GLY A 107 -8.89 -11.36 23.04
CA GLY A 107 -10.14 -12.09 22.88
C GLY A 107 -11.42 -11.25 22.98
N GLN A 108 -11.33 -9.95 23.30
CA GLN A 108 -12.46 -9.04 23.26
C GLN A 108 -12.66 -8.50 21.85
N VAL A 109 -13.86 -8.66 21.30
CA VAL A 109 -14.21 -8.22 19.95
C VAL A 109 -14.80 -6.81 20.01
N LEU A 110 -14.21 -5.91 19.24
CA LEU A 110 -14.64 -4.53 19.02
C LEU A 110 -15.02 -4.37 17.56
N GLN A 111 -16.26 -3.97 17.29
CA GLN A 111 -16.72 -3.63 15.95
C GLN A 111 -16.77 -2.11 15.81
N ILE A 112 -16.08 -1.60 14.79
CA ILE A 112 -15.95 -0.17 14.48
C ILE A 112 -16.60 0.08 13.12
#